data_AF-H1G7B7-F1
#
_entry.id   AF-H1G7B7-F1
#
_cell.length_a   1.000
_cell.length_b   1.000
_cell.length_c   1.000
_cell.angle_alpha   90.00
_cell.angle_beta   90.00
_cell.angle_gamma   90.00
#
_symmetry.space_group_name_H-M   'P 1'
#
loop_
_entity.id
_entity.type
_entity.pdbx_description
1 polymer ?
#
loop_
_entity_poly.entity_id
_entity_poly.type
_entity_poly.pdbx_seq_one_letter_code
_entity_poly.pdbx_strand_id
1 'polypeptide(L)'
;MPTRLIDCIDADEDLLELQRDGDYAVKDLSSNAPAYEDFSNHPLLRAGLAALAWAFVTHFQPEQLARLLRDLPDEHPLTRQILIYIVRVHTMTEDEFKQGVAMAKPHLVEALTMSLAQEWMDRGEARGIQKGVHKGEAQMLAWLLEQKFGSQAPKAYQESIEKADEPQIKTWSARLLTADRIEDVFKDTPPMQ
;
A
#
# COMPACT_ATOMS: atom_id res chain seq x y z
N MET A 1 -25.35 3.68 -16.74
CA MET A 1 -24.00 4.29 -16.83
C MET A 1 -24.18 5.76 -16.51
N PRO A 2 -23.53 6.29 -15.46
CA PRO A 2 -23.62 7.70 -15.13
C PRO A 2 -23.14 8.54 -16.31
N THR A 3 -23.85 9.61 -16.65
CA THR A 3 -23.55 10.43 -17.84
C THR A 3 -22.84 11.74 -17.49
N ARG A 4 -22.75 12.06 -16.21
CA ARG A 4 -22.09 13.25 -15.65
C ARG A 4 -21.34 12.86 -14.39
N LEU A 5 -20.26 13.59 -14.09
CA LEU A 5 -19.47 13.34 -12.87
C LEU A 5 -20.32 13.48 -11.59
N ILE A 6 -21.30 14.38 -11.59
CA ILE A 6 -22.24 14.58 -10.48
C ILE A 6 -23.04 13.31 -10.15
N ASP A 7 -23.30 12.47 -11.16
CA ASP A 7 -24.00 11.21 -10.99
C ASP A 7 -23.12 10.14 -10.31
N CYS A 8 -21.82 10.40 -10.15
CA CYS A 8 -20.85 9.54 -9.47
C CYS A 8 -20.54 9.99 -8.03
N ILE A 9 -21.04 11.15 -7.61
CA ILE A 9 -20.76 11.72 -6.28
C ILE A 9 -21.99 11.44 -5.40
N ASP A 10 -21.83 10.54 -4.44
CA ASP A 10 -22.85 10.27 -3.42
C ASP A 10 -22.74 11.34 -2.32
N ALA A 11 -23.55 12.38 -2.42
CA ALA A 11 -23.58 13.51 -1.49
C ALA A 11 -25.02 13.99 -1.25
N ASP A 12 -25.28 14.54 -0.05
CA ASP A 12 -26.59 15.08 0.33
C ASP A 12 -27.00 16.30 -0.53
N GLU A 13 -28.31 16.57 -0.63
CA GLU A 13 -28.87 17.65 -1.48
C GLU A 13 -28.21 19.01 -1.21
N ASP A 14 -27.91 19.34 0.05
CA ASP A 14 -27.25 20.59 0.44
C ASP A 14 -25.82 20.73 -0.16
N LEU A 15 -25.10 19.62 -0.33
CA LEU A 15 -23.76 19.61 -0.94
C LEU A 15 -23.83 19.63 -2.47
N LEU A 16 -24.86 19.00 -3.05
CA LEU A 16 -25.11 19.04 -4.50
C LEU A 16 -25.48 20.45 -4.97
N GLU A 17 -26.17 21.25 -4.15
CA GLU A 17 -26.46 22.66 -4.44
C GLU A 17 -25.18 23.52 -4.53
N LEU A 18 -24.19 23.25 -3.68
CA LEU A 18 -22.90 23.95 -3.70
C LEU A 18 -22.03 23.59 -4.91
N GLN A 19 -22.29 22.47 -5.58
CA GLN A 19 -21.50 21.99 -6.72
C GLN A 19 -21.95 22.52 -8.10
N ARG A 20 -23.10 23.19 -8.20
CA ARG A 20 -23.70 23.55 -9.50
C ARG A 20 -22.83 24.46 -10.38
N ASP A 21 -21.93 25.23 -9.79
CA ASP A 21 -21.06 26.21 -10.49
C ASP A 21 -19.56 25.93 -10.34
N GLY A 22 -19.17 24.73 -9.89
CA GLY A 22 -17.77 24.39 -9.62
C GLY A 22 -17.01 23.85 -10.84
N ASP A 23 -16.14 24.66 -11.44
CA ASP A 23 -15.12 24.14 -12.37
C ASP A 23 -14.13 23.24 -11.62
N TYR A 24 -13.89 22.03 -12.13
CA TYR A 24 -12.91 21.08 -11.56
C TYR A 24 -11.87 20.67 -12.59
N ALA A 25 -10.63 20.50 -12.15
CA ALA A 25 -9.53 20.00 -12.96
C ALA A 25 -9.12 18.59 -12.49
N VAL A 26 -9.20 17.60 -13.37
CA VAL A 26 -8.68 16.25 -13.11
C VAL A 26 -7.18 16.25 -13.41
N LYS A 27 -6.37 15.84 -12.42
CA LYS A 27 -4.91 15.71 -12.56
C LYS A 27 -4.52 14.24 -12.43
N ASP A 28 -3.62 13.78 -13.30
CA ASP A 28 -3.00 12.46 -13.17
C ASP A 28 -1.99 12.47 -12.03
N LEU A 29 -2.17 11.56 -11.08
CA LEU A 29 -1.35 11.44 -9.87
C LEU A 29 -0.24 10.38 -10.01
N SER A 30 -0.18 9.69 -11.16
CA SER A 30 0.77 8.61 -11.41
C SER A 30 2.05 9.11 -12.10
N SER A 31 1.98 9.44 -13.39
CA SER A 31 3.15 9.70 -14.23
C SER A 31 3.50 11.18 -14.34
N ASN A 32 2.52 12.06 -14.08
CA ASN A 32 2.69 13.51 -14.12
C ASN A 32 2.13 14.16 -12.85
N ALA A 33 2.53 13.61 -11.70
CA ALA A 33 2.05 14.07 -10.41
C ALA A 33 2.32 15.59 -10.25
N PRO A 34 1.31 16.39 -9.86
CA PRO A 34 1.47 17.82 -9.69
C PRO A 34 2.52 18.13 -8.61
N ALA A 35 3.17 19.29 -8.73
CA ALA A 35 4.06 19.75 -7.68
C ALA A 35 3.26 19.97 -6.39
N TYR A 36 3.94 19.89 -5.25
CA TYR A 36 3.29 20.02 -3.95
C TYR A 36 2.47 21.32 -3.83
N GLU A 37 3.01 22.42 -4.34
CA GLU A 37 2.38 23.75 -4.39
C GLU A 37 1.08 23.76 -5.19
N ASP A 38 0.94 22.89 -6.18
CA ASP A 38 -0.17 22.89 -7.12
C ASP A 38 -1.43 22.17 -6.60
N PHE A 39 -1.36 21.56 -5.41
CA PHE A 39 -2.50 20.86 -4.82
C PHE A 39 -3.53 21.83 -4.22
N SER A 40 -3.09 22.93 -3.58
CA SER A 40 -3.99 23.92 -2.98
C SER A 40 -3.22 25.14 -2.47
N ASN A 41 -3.88 26.31 -2.49
CA ASN A 41 -3.37 27.53 -1.84
C ASN A 41 -3.55 27.50 -0.31
N HIS A 42 -4.47 26.69 0.21
CA HIS A 42 -4.68 26.52 1.64
C HIS A 42 -3.73 25.42 2.18
N PRO A 43 -2.87 25.70 3.17
CA PRO A 43 -1.83 24.76 3.65
C PRO A 43 -2.38 23.40 4.10
N LEU A 44 -3.39 23.38 4.98
CA LEU A 44 -3.98 22.13 5.47
C LEU A 44 -4.56 21.27 4.33
N LEU A 45 -5.28 21.88 3.39
CA LEU A 45 -5.84 21.17 2.23
C LEU A 45 -4.73 20.68 1.30
N ARG A 46 -3.67 21.47 1.10
CA ARG A 46 -2.50 21.09 0.30
C ARG A 46 -1.83 19.85 0.90
N ALA A 47 -1.58 19.85 2.20
CA ALA A 47 -1.01 18.71 2.91
C ALA A 47 -1.91 17.46 2.82
N GLY A 48 -3.22 17.61 3.05
CA GLY A 48 -4.17 16.50 2.97
C GLY A 48 -4.27 15.90 1.56
N LEU A 49 -4.40 16.75 0.54
CA LEU A 49 -4.46 16.31 -0.86
C LEU A 49 -3.14 15.67 -1.31
N ALA A 50 -1.99 16.19 -0.86
CA ALA A 50 -0.69 15.60 -1.15
C ALA A 50 -0.55 14.21 -0.51
N ALA A 51 -0.97 14.02 0.75
CA ALA A 51 -0.99 12.69 1.38
C ALA A 51 -1.81 11.68 0.56
N LEU A 52 -3.03 12.08 0.14
CA LEU A 52 -3.89 11.22 -0.67
C LEU A 52 -3.31 10.93 -2.05
N ALA A 53 -2.75 11.94 -2.70
CA ALA A 53 -2.19 11.81 -4.04
C ALA A 53 -0.94 10.94 -4.07
N TRP A 54 -0.09 11.06 -3.06
CA TRP A 54 1.16 10.30 -2.98
C TRP A 54 0.96 8.86 -2.54
N ALA A 55 -0.24 8.44 -2.14
CA ALA A 55 -0.56 7.05 -1.86
C ALA A 55 -0.18 6.08 -3.00
N PHE A 56 -0.19 6.59 -4.23
CA PHE A 56 0.16 5.84 -5.44
C PHE A 56 1.64 5.96 -5.84
N VAL A 57 2.41 6.81 -5.15
CA VAL A 57 3.85 7.00 -5.38
C VAL A 57 4.62 5.91 -4.63
N THR A 58 5.48 5.19 -5.35
CA THR A 58 6.12 3.95 -4.89
C THR A 58 7.07 4.14 -3.71
N HIS A 59 7.56 5.36 -3.45
CA HIS A 59 8.52 5.66 -2.38
C HIS A 59 8.22 7.02 -1.74
N PHE A 60 7.71 7.01 -0.51
CA PHE A 60 7.45 8.21 0.30
C PHE A 60 8.64 8.46 1.24
N GLN A 61 9.36 9.56 1.02
CA GLN A 61 10.62 9.89 1.69
C GLN A 61 10.43 10.79 2.92
N PRO A 62 11.36 10.78 3.89
CA PRO A 62 11.32 11.65 5.07
C PRO A 62 11.17 13.14 4.73
N GLU A 63 11.78 13.62 3.65
CA GLU A 63 11.70 15.01 3.21
C GLU A 63 10.30 15.39 2.72
N GLN A 64 9.58 14.46 2.11
CA GLN A 64 8.19 14.67 1.67
C GLN A 64 7.26 14.74 2.87
N LEU A 65 7.46 13.86 3.86
CA LEU A 65 6.76 13.95 5.14
C LEU A 65 7.04 15.28 5.84
N ALA A 66 8.31 15.69 5.91
CA ALA A 66 8.70 16.95 6.52
C ALA A 66 8.01 18.15 5.83
N ARG A 67 7.95 18.14 4.50
CA ARG A 67 7.26 19.17 3.73
C ARG A 67 5.77 19.23 4.06
N LEU A 68 5.12 18.08 4.14
CA LEU A 68 3.71 17.96 4.48
C LEU A 68 3.43 18.46 5.91
N LEU A 69 4.26 18.06 6.87
CA LEU A 69 4.14 18.44 8.27
C LEU A 69 4.25 19.95 8.51
N ARG A 70 5.01 20.69 7.69
CA ARG A 70 5.12 22.15 7.79
C ARG A 70 3.78 22.85 7.57
N ASP A 71 2.92 22.29 6.73
CA ASP A 71 1.61 22.86 6.41
C ASP A 71 0.48 22.34 7.30
N LEU A 72 0.70 21.25 8.02
CA LEU A 72 -0.24 20.75 9.01
C LEU A 72 -0.17 21.60 10.29
N PRO A 73 -1.28 22.00 10.90
CA PRO A 73 -1.25 22.58 12.24
C PRO A 73 -0.88 21.51 13.28
N ASP A 74 -0.21 21.91 14.36
CA ASP A 74 0.11 21.01 15.49
C ASP A 74 -1.18 20.45 16.10
N GLU A 75 -2.13 21.34 16.40
CA GLU A 75 -3.41 21.00 17.01
C GLU A 75 -4.55 21.16 15.98
N HIS A 76 -4.76 20.11 15.18
CA HIS A 76 -5.92 20.03 14.31
C HIS A 76 -6.43 18.59 14.19
N PRO A 77 -7.75 18.34 14.22
CA PRO A 77 -8.31 16.99 14.15
C PRO A 77 -7.84 16.19 12.92
N LEU A 78 -7.69 16.86 11.77
CA LEU A 78 -7.20 16.23 10.53
C LEU A 78 -5.71 15.90 10.56
N THR A 79 -4.88 16.57 11.36
CA THR A 79 -3.43 16.29 11.43
C THR A 79 -3.20 14.84 11.83
N ARG A 80 -3.90 14.37 12.88
CA ARG A 80 -3.80 12.98 13.33
C ARG A 80 -4.28 12.00 12.25
N GLN A 81 -5.40 12.30 11.60
CA GLN A 81 -5.97 11.41 10.58
C GLN A 81 -5.06 11.27 9.35
N ILE A 82 -4.47 12.38 8.90
CA ILE A 82 -3.50 12.39 7.80
C ILE A 82 -2.26 11.56 8.17
N LEU A 83 -1.75 11.69 9.39
CA LEU A 83 -0.60 10.89 9.84
C LEU A 83 -0.92 9.39 9.94
N ILE A 84 -2.09 9.02 10.45
CA ILE A 84 -2.54 7.62 10.47
C ILE A 84 -2.64 7.07 9.05
N TYR A 85 -3.25 7.82 8.15
CA TYR A 85 -3.34 7.44 6.74
C TYR A 85 -1.95 7.18 6.17
N ILE A 86 -1.00 8.09 6.41
CA ILE A 86 0.37 7.94 5.91
C ILE A 86 1.03 6.66 6.44
N VAL A 87 0.91 6.39 7.75
CA VAL A 87 1.49 5.18 8.37
C VAL A 87 0.86 3.90 7.84
N ARG A 88 -0.45 3.90 7.56
CA ARG A 88 -1.15 2.71 7.04
C ARG A 88 -0.83 2.43 5.57
N VAL A 89 -0.83 3.48 4.75
CA VAL A 89 -0.76 3.34 3.29
C VAL A 89 0.68 3.29 2.78
N HIS A 90 1.59 4.11 3.30
CA HIS A 90 2.96 4.19 2.78
C HIS A 90 3.87 3.17 3.43
N THR A 91 4.82 2.62 2.66
CA THR A 91 5.79 1.61 3.08
C THR A 91 6.86 2.06 4.08
N MET A 92 6.90 3.36 4.39
CA MET A 92 7.87 4.00 5.29
C MET A 92 7.97 3.30 6.65
N THR A 93 9.18 3.25 7.18
CA THR A 93 9.54 2.70 8.50
C THR A 93 9.32 3.72 9.62
N GLU A 94 9.33 3.24 10.87
CA GLU A 94 9.22 4.11 12.04
C GLU A 94 10.40 5.10 12.13
N ASP A 95 11.62 4.68 11.76
CA ASP A 95 12.81 5.54 11.79
C ASP A 95 12.77 6.63 10.72
N GLU A 96 12.35 6.29 9.49
CA GLU A 96 12.14 7.28 8.43
C GLU A 96 11.04 8.29 8.82
N PHE A 97 9.96 7.82 9.47
CA PHE A 97 8.93 8.70 10.01
C PHE A 97 9.50 9.67 11.06
N LYS A 98 10.27 9.16 12.03
CA LYS A 98 10.92 9.99 13.06
C LYS A 98 11.85 11.02 12.44
N GLN A 99 12.61 10.66 11.41
CA GLN A 99 13.47 11.59 10.67
C GLN A 99 12.65 12.70 10.01
N GLY A 100 11.58 12.36 9.28
CA GLY A 100 10.72 13.34 8.62
C GLY A 100 10.03 14.29 9.61
N VAL A 101 9.59 13.78 10.76
CA VAL A 101 9.05 14.62 11.84
C VAL A 101 10.14 15.52 12.42
N ALA A 102 11.34 15.00 12.69
CA ALA A 102 12.44 15.78 13.24
C ALA A 102 12.87 16.94 12.33
N MET A 103 12.80 16.76 11.01
CA MET A 103 13.11 17.80 10.01
C MET A 103 12.12 18.98 10.00
N ALA A 104 10.87 18.78 10.44
CA ALA A 104 9.83 19.79 10.38
C ALA A 104 9.40 20.31 11.75
N LYS A 105 9.22 19.39 12.71
CA LYS A 105 8.65 19.62 14.04
C LYS A 105 9.33 18.72 15.08
N PRO A 106 10.59 19.00 15.43
CA PRO A 106 11.37 18.15 16.34
C PRO A 106 10.72 17.98 17.71
N HIS A 107 9.97 18.97 18.19
CA HIS A 107 9.24 18.91 19.45
C HIS A 107 8.09 17.90 19.46
N LEU A 108 7.61 17.45 18.30
CA LEU A 108 6.51 16.49 18.18
C LEU A 108 6.96 15.04 18.02
N VAL A 109 8.26 14.76 17.90
CA VAL A 109 8.78 13.40 17.60
C VAL A 109 8.30 12.38 18.63
N GLU A 110 8.49 12.66 19.93
CA GLU A 110 8.08 11.74 20.99
C GLU A 110 6.55 11.58 21.04
N ALA A 111 5.82 12.70 21.02
CA ALA A 111 4.36 12.70 21.09
C ALA A 111 3.73 11.92 19.93
N LEU A 112 4.19 12.15 18.70
CA LEU A 112 3.67 11.46 17.52
C LEU A 112 4.05 9.97 17.50
N THR A 113 5.29 9.64 17.89
CA THR A 113 5.73 8.23 18.00
C THR A 113 4.85 7.46 18.97
N MET A 114 4.59 8.02 20.16
CA MET A 114 3.70 7.40 21.14
C MET A 114 2.27 7.29 20.61
N SER A 115 1.74 8.35 20.00
CA SER A 115 0.35 8.40 19.55
C SER A 115 0.03 7.44 18.38
N LEU A 116 1.05 7.04 17.63
CA LEU A 116 0.95 6.16 16.45
C LEU A 116 1.50 4.75 16.73
N ALA A 117 1.99 4.46 17.93
CA ALA A 117 2.61 3.17 18.27
C ALA A 117 1.68 1.98 17.97
N GLN A 118 0.38 2.10 18.29
CA GLN A 118 -0.59 1.06 18.00
C GLN A 118 -0.74 0.81 16.50
N GLU A 119 -0.76 1.86 15.68
CA GLU A 119 -0.87 1.73 14.22
C GLU A 119 0.35 1.00 13.62
N TRP A 120 1.55 1.25 14.17
CA TRP A 120 2.75 0.52 13.78
C TRP A 120 2.70 -0.95 14.19
N MET A 121 2.19 -1.24 15.39
CA MET A 121 1.99 -2.62 15.87
C MET A 121 0.97 -3.36 15.01
N ASP A 122 -0.21 -2.79 14.79
CA ASP A 122 -1.29 -3.38 14.00
C ASP A 122 -0.83 -3.66 12.56
N ARG A 123 -0.10 -2.71 11.96
CA ARG A 123 0.49 -2.88 10.64
C ARG A 123 1.56 -3.96 10.60
N GLY A 124 2.40 -4.03 11.64
CA GLY A 124 3.42 -5.06 11.80
C GLY A 124 2.79 -6.46 11.90
N GLU A 125 1.75 -6.60 12.70
CA GLU A 125 0.97 -7.83 12.85
C GLU A 125 0.30 -8.23 11.53
N ALA A 126 -0.42 -7.31 10.87
CA ALA A 126 -1.07 -7.58 9.59
C ALA A 126 -0.08 -8.06 8.53
N ARG A 127 1.09 -7.42 8.43
CA ARG A 127 2.18 -7.85 7.54
C ARG A 127 2.76 -9.21 7.95
N GLY A 128 2.90 -9.45 9.25
CA GLY A 128 3.37 -10.72 9.80
C GLY A 128 2.43 -11.87 9.47
N ILE A 129 1.13 -11.69 9.66
CA ILE A 129 0.09 -12.65 9.31
C ILE A 129 0.12 -12.93 7.81
N GLN A 130 0.11 -11.89 6.97
CA GLN A 130 0.13 -12.07 5.51
C GLN A 130 1.37 -12.84 5.05
N LYS A 131 2.56 -12.50 5.55
CA LYS A 131 3.80 -13.24 5.26
C LYS A 131 3.74 -14.68 5.78
N GLY A 132 3.16 -14.90 6.95
CA GLY A 132 2.99 -16.22 7.56
C GLY A 132 2.07 -17.13 6.75
N VAL A 133 0.91 -16.62 6.35
CA VAL A 133 -0.04 -17.32 5.46
C VAL A 133 0.65 -17.68 4.15
N HIS A 134 1.27 -16.70 3.49
CA HIS A 134 1.94 -16.90 2.22
C HIS A 134 3.06 -17.96 2.29
N LYS A 135 3.91 -17.88 3.32
CA LYS A 135 4.96 -18.89 3.55
C LYS A 135 4.36 -20.28 3.83
N GLY A 136 3.25 -20.34 4.56
CA GLY A 136 2.53 -21.58 4.83
C GLY A 136 1.94 -22.21 3.56
N GLU A 137 1.33 -21.41 2.68
CA GLU A 137 0.79 -21.89 1.40
C GLU A 137 1.89 -22.42 0.48
N ALA A 138 3.01 -21.71 0.38
CA ALA A 138 4.19 -22.15 -0.37
C ALA A 138 4.76 -23.49 0.16
N GLN A 139 4.90 -23.60 1.48
CA GLN A 139 5.35 -24.84 2.14
C GLN A 139 4.37 -26.00 1.91
N MET A 140 3.07 -25.74 1.97
CA MET A 140 2.04 -26.74 1.71
C MET A 140 2.06 -27.21 0.26
N LEU A 141 2.21 -26.28 -0.70
CA LEU A 141 2.34 -26.62 -2.11
C LEU A 141 3.58 -27.49 -2.36
N ALA A 142 4.73 -27.11 -1.80
CA ALA A 142 5.95 -27.91 -1.90
C ALA A 142 5.74 -29.32 -1.35
N TRP A 143 5.14 -29.45 -0.16
CA TRP A 143 4.83 -30.75 0.44
C TRP A 143 3.91 -31.60 -0.46
N LEU A 144 2.84 -31.02 -1.03
CA LEU A 144 1.95 -31.75 -1.93
C LEU A 144 2.65 -32.20 -3.22
N LEU A 145 3.54 -31.37 -3.76
CA LEU A 145 4.36 -31.71 -4.92
C LEU A 145 5.29 -32.89 -4.61
N GLU A 146 5.90 -32.91 -3.43
CA GLU A 146 6.70 -34.05 -2.97
C GLU A 146 5.86 -35.32 -2.86
N GLN A 147 4.62 -35.23 -2.34
CA GLN A 147 3.74 -36.38 -2.22
C GLN A 147 3.29 -36.92 -3.58
N LYS A 148 3.00 -36.05 -4.56
CA LYS A 148 2.49 -36.46 -5.88
C LYS A 148 3.59 -36.94 -6.82
N PHE A 149 4.72 -36.21 -6.88
CA PHE A 149 5.76 -36.41 -7.89
C PHE A 149 7.08 -36.95 -7.31
N GLY A 150 7.18 -37.08 -5.98
CA GLY A 150 8.38 -37.54 -5.27
C GLY A 150 9.31 -36.40 -4.84
N SER A 151 10.17 -36.69 -3.86
CA SER A 151 11.00 -35.71 -3.15
C SER A 151 12.07 -34.98 -3.97
N GLN A 152 12.38 -35.44 -5.18
CA GLN A 152 13.33 -34.77 -6.08
C GLN A 152 12.66 -33.77 -7.02
N ALA A 153 11.34 -33.90 -7.23
CA ALA A 153 10.64 -33.11 -8.22
C ALA A 153 10.55 -31.60 -7.85
N PRO A 154 10.15 -31.19 -6.62
CA PRO A 154 9.99 -29.77 -6.32
C PRO A 154 11.32 -29.04 -6.11
N LYS A 155 12.45 -29.73 -5.96
CA LYS A 155 13.76 -29.10 -5.74
C LYS A 155 14.15 -28.14 -6.86
N ALA A 156 13.85 -28.48 -8.11
CA ALA A 156 14.12 -27.62 -9.27
C ALA A 156 13.28 -26.32 -9.28
N TYR A 157 12.22 -26.27 -8.47
CA TYR A 157 11.27 -25.15 -8.38
C TYR A 157 11.22 -24.54 -6.98
N GLN A 158 12.07 -24.96 -6.04
CA GLN A 158 11.97 -24.57 -4.64
C GLN A 158 12.06 -23.05 -4.44
N GLU A 159 13.04 -22.41 -5.10
CA GLU A 159 13.14 -20.94 -5.07
C GLU A 159 11.94 -20.25 -5.72
N SER A 160 11.38 -20.84 -6.77
CA SER A 160 10.17 -20.30 -7.42
C SER A 160 8.97 -20.40 -6.48
N ILE A 161 8.84 -21.49 -5.73
CA ILE A 161 7.78 -21.70 -4.73
C ILE A 161 7.94 -20.72 -3.55
N GLU A 162 9.17 -20.49 -3.08
CA GLU A 162 9.43 -19.58 -1.97
C GLU A 162 9.20 -18.10 -2.33
N LYS A 163 9.42 -17.73 -3.60
CA LYS A 163 9.30 -16.35 -4.10
C LYS A 163 7.99 -16.05 -4.83
N ALA A 164 7.20 -17.07 -5.15
CA ALA A 164 5.92 -16.90 -5.82
C ALA A 164 5.02 -15.96 -5.05
N ASP A 165 4.11 -15.26 -5.72
CA ASP A 165 3.05 -14.52 -5.06
C ASP A 165 1.79 -15.39 -4.86
N GLU A 166 0.82 -14.88 -4.10
CA GLU A 166 -0.44 -15.58 -3.82
C GLU A 166 -1.18 -16.03 -5.11
N PRO A 167 -1.32 -15.20 -6.17
CA PRO A 167 -1.88 -15.64 -7.45
C PRO A 167 -1.13 -16.80 -8.11
N GLN A 168 0.21 -16.79 -8.09
CA GLN A 168 1.03 -17.87 -8.63
C GLN A 168 0.84 -19.17 -7.84
N ILE A 169 0.89 -19.10 -6.51
CA ILE A 169 0.69 -20.27 -5.64
C ILE A 169 -0.69 -20.88 -5.90
N LYS A 170 -1.76 -20.09 -5.95
CA LYS A 170 -3.12 -20.58 -6.26
C LYS A 170 -3.20 -21.24 -7.64
N THR A 171 -2.56 -20.64 -8.65
CA THR A 171 -2.52 -21.19 -10.00
C THR A 171 -1.83 -22.55 -10.03
N TRP A 172 -0.68 -22.68 -9.37
CA TRP A 172 0.03 -23.94 -9.26
C TRP A 172 -0.73 -24.98 -8.43
N SER A 173 -1.34 -24.59 -7.32
CA SER A 173 -2.21 -25.46 -6.53
C SER A 173 -3.38 -26.01 -7.35
N ALA A 174 -4.01 -25.21 -8.20
CA ALA A 174 -5.08 -25.66 -9.09
C ALA A 174 -4.57 -26.66 -10.14
N ARG A 175 -3.44 -26.35 -10.79
CA ARG A 175 -2.82 -27.24 -11.81
C ARG A 175 -2.36 -28.56 -11.21
N LEU A 176 -1.82 -28.53 -9.99
CA LEU A 176 -1.38 -29.71 -9.26
C LEU A 176 -2.49 -30.78 -9.17
N LEU A 177 -3.76 -30.40 -9.09
CA LEU A 177 -4.87 -31.34 -8.97
C LEU A 177 -4.99 -32.27 -10.19
N THR A 178 -4.71 -31.76 -11.39
CA THR A 178 -4.88 -32.49 -12.66
C THR A 178 -3.58 -32.82 -13.38
N ALA A 179 -2.46 -32.23 -12.97
CA ALA A 179 -1.18 -32.39 -13.65
C ALA A 179 -0.63 -33.82 -13.54
N ASP A 180 -0.29 -34.45 -14.67
CA ASP A 180 0.36 -35.76 -14.69
C ASP A 180 1.87 -35.66 -14.44
N ARG A 181 2.46 -34.49 -14.72
CA ARG A 181 3.88 -34.21 -14.47
C ARG A 181 4.09 -32.86 -13.79
N ILE A 182 5.22 -32.70 -13.12
CA ILE A 182 5.53 -31.46 -12.40
C ILE A 182 5.68 -30.26 -13.34
N GLU A 183 6.18 -30.47 -14.56
CA GLU A 183 6.31 -29.41 -15.56
C GLU A 183 4.93 -28.87 -15.98
N ASP A 184 3.86 -29.67 -15.84
CA ASP A 184 2.50 -29.21 -16.11
C ASP A 184 1.96 -28.25 -15.03
N VAL A 185 2.53 -28.29 -13.83
CA VAL A 185 2.22 -27.34 -12.76
C VAL A 185 2.88 -25.99 -13.05
N PHE A 186 4.15 -26.02 -13.44
CA PHE A 186 5.01 -24.86 -13.63
C PHE A 186 5.12 -24.38 -15.10
N LYS A 187 4.10 -24.59 -15.94
CA LYS A 187 4.17 -24.25 -17.39
C LYS A 187 4.63 -22.82 -17.71
N ASP A 188 4.34 -21.87 -16.82
CA ASP A 188 4.71 -20.45 -16.99
C ASP A 188 5.96 -20.05 -16.19
N THR A 189 6.68 -21.04 -15.63
CA THR A 189 7.84 -20.82 -14.75
C THR A 189 8.91 -21.85 -15.07
N PRO A 190 9.97 -21.46 -15.81
CA PRO A 190 11.01 -22.40 -16.17
C PRO A 190 11.73 -22.93 -14.92
N PRO A 191 12.14 -24.21 -14.90
CA PRO A 191 12.96 -24.75 -13.81
C PRO A 191 14.27 -23.98 -13.70
N MET A 192 14.76 -23.79 -12.48
CA MET A 192 16.09 -23.24 -12.27
C MET A 192 17.15 -24.29 -12.67
N GLN A 193 18.17 -23.84 -13.43
CA GLN A 193 19.33 -24.64 -13.82
C GLN A 193 20.31 -24.82 -12.66
#